data_AF-A0A5B7C1B1-F1
#
_entry.id   AF-A0A5B7C1B1-F1
#
_cell.length_a   1.000
_cell.length_b   1.000
_cell.length_c   1.000
_cell.angle_alpha   90.00
_cell.angle_beta   90.00
_cell.angle_gamma   90.00
#
_symmetry.space_group_name_H-M   'P 1'
#
loop_
_entity.id
_entity.type
_entity.pdbx_description
1 polymer ?
#
loop_
_entity_poly.entity_id
_entity_poly.type
_entity_poly.pdbx_seq_one_letter_code
_entity_poly.pdbx_strand_id
1 'polypeptide(L)'
;NDNGSCDEDRPVVPIGRSPRTDVLLKSEKVVLESGGCVLRLAGLYKAGRGAHNYWLEKGTVEARPDHILNLIHYEDAASLSVTILKKKLRSRIFLGCDNHPLSREEVMDLVNQSGKFS
;
A
#
# COMPACT_ATOMS: atom_id res chain seq x y z
N ASN A 1 -5.35 10.33 9.74
CA ASN A 1 -5.87 8.96 9.62
C ASN A 1 -6.25 8.46 10.98
N ASP A 2 -7.37 7.77 11.03
CA ASP A 2 -8.09 7.25 12.21
C ASP A 2 -7.88 5.73 12.41
N ASN A 3 -6.98 5.12 11.63
CA ASN A 3 -6.74 3.67 11.58
C ASN A 3 -8.01 2.85 11.26
N GLY A 4 -9.03 3.44 10.62
CA GLY A 4 -10.22 2.72 10.19
C GLY A 4 -9.96 1.77 9.03
N SER A 5 -10.85 0.77 8.85
CA SER A 5 -10.83 -0.11 7.67
C SER A 5 -11.01 0.69 6.38
N CYS A 6 -10.66 0.13 5.23
CA CYS A 6 -10.93 0.76 3.93
C CYS A 6 -11.24 -0.34 2.91
N ASP A 7 -12.14 -0.04 1.99
CA ASP A 7 -12.58 -0.91 0.89
C ASP A 7 -12.58 -0.11 -0.42
N GLU A 8 -12.89 -0.77 -1.53
CA GLU A 8 -12.89 -0.18 -2.86
C GLU A 8 -13.97 0.89 -3.07
N ASP A 9 -15.03 0.88 -2.26
CA ASP A 9 -16.20 1.76 -2.39
C ASP A 9 -16.08 3.03 -1.53
N ARG A 10 -15.05 3.12 -0.67
CA ARG A 10 -14.81 4.28 0.17
C ARG A 10 -14.53 5.56 -0.63
N PRO A 11 -14.99 6.71 -0.12
CA PRO A 11 -14.79 7.99 -0.79
C PRO A 11 -13.29 8.29 -0.92
N VAL A 12 -12.89 8.68 -2.12
CA VAL A 12 -11.53 9.16 -2.38
C VAL A 12 -11.35 10.54 -1.78
N VAL A 13 -10.10 10.90 -1.49
CA VAL A 13 -9.79 12.27 -1.06
C VAL A 13 -10.14 13.27 -2.16
N PRO A 14 -10.65 14.47 -1.81
CA PRO A 14 -10.95 15.50 -2.80
C PRO A 14 -9.70 15.90 -3.60
N ILE A 15 -9.88 16.14 -4.90
CA ILE A 15 -8.84 16.70 -5.77
C ILE A 15 -8.40 18.05 -5.22
N GLY A 16 -7.09 18.29 -5.20
CA GLY A 16 -6.46 19.50 -4.67
C GLY A 16 -5.87 19.34 -3.27
N ARG A 17 -6.09 18.20 -2.60
CA ARG A 17 -5.50 17.92 -1.28
C ARG A 17 -4.02 17.53 -1.37
N SER A 18 -3.60 16.87 -2.44
CA SER A 18 -2.21 16.48 -2.68
C SER A 18 -1.94 16.32 -4.17
N PRO A 19 -0.94 17.03 -4.75
CA PRO A 19 -0.60 16.90 -6.16
C PRO A 19 -0.30 15.45 -6.57
N ARG A 20 0.33 14.68 -5.69
CA ARG A 20 0.65 13.27 -5.93
C ARG A 20 -0.61 12.42 -6.03
N THR A 21 -1.55 12.59 -5.10
CA THR A 21 -2.81 11.84 -5.11
C THR A 21 -3.69 12.24 -6.28
N ASP A 22 -3.71 13.53 -6.64
CA ASP A 22 -4.47 14.02 -7.77
C ASP A 22 -4.04 13.40 -9.09
N VAL A 23 -2.73 13.23 -9.30
CA VAL A 23 -2.20 12.54 -10.48
C VAL A 23 -2.71 11.10 -10.53
N LEU A 24 -2.64 10.38 -9.41
CA LEU A 24 -3.13 9.00 -9.34
C LEU A 24 -4.63 8.92 -9.64
N LEU A 25 -5.47 9.73 -8.99
CA LEU A 25 -6.92 9.73 -9.18
C LEU A 25 -7.32 10.08 -10.63
N LYS A 26 -6.61 11.02 -11.27
CA LYS A 26 -6.83 11.34 -12.68
C LYS A 26 -6.46 10.17 -13.59
N SER A 27 -5.34 9.50 -13.32
CA SER A 27 -4.94 8.30 -14.08
C SER A 27 -5.93 7.15 -13.89
N GLU A 28 -6.40 6.91 -12.67
CA GLU A 28 -7.40 5.88 -12.37
C GLU A 28 -8.67 6.11 -13.20
N LYS A 29 -9.16 7.36 -13.26
CA LYS A 29 -10.34 7.73 -14.05
C LYS A 29 -10.17 7.36 -15.52
N VAL A 30 -9.05 7.75 -16.15
CA VAL A 30 -8.77 7.47 -17.57
C VAL A 30 -8.70 5.95 -17.84
N VAL A 31 -8.07 5.19 -16.94
CA VAL A 31 -7.96 3.73 -17.06
C VAL A 31 -9.34 3.08 -17.01
N LEU A 32 -10.18 3.49 -16.06
CA LEU A 32 -11.53 2.94 -15.88
C LEU A 32 -12.45 3.27 -17.07
N GLU A 33 -12.40 4.51 -17.58
CA GLU A 33 -13.14 4.95 -18.77
C GLU A 33 -12.72 4.18 -20.03
N SER A 34 -11.45 3.77 -20.12
CA SER A 34 -10.93 2.94 -21.21
C SER A 34 -11.27 1.45 -21.06
N GLY A 35 -11.99 1.07 -19.99
CA GLY A 35 -12.34 -0.31 -19.70
C GLY A 35 -11.25 -1.12 -18.99
N GLY A 36 -10.16 -0.48 -18.57
CA GLY A 36 -9.07 -1.09 -17.81
C GLY A 36 -9.43 -1.32 -16.35
N CYS A 37 -8.57 -2.03 -15.63
CA CYS A 37 -8.68 -2.22 -14.19
C CYS A 37 -7.61 -1.41 -13.46
N VAL A 38 -7.94 -0.98 -12.24
CA VAL A 38 -7.04 -0.27 -11.33
C VAL A 38 -6.74 -1.19 -10.14
N LEU A 39 -5.47 -1.34 -9.81
CA LEU A 39 -5.03 -2.03 -8.60
C LEU A 39 -4.38 -1.00 -7.66
N ARG A 40 -5.06 -0.71 -6.54
CA ARG A 40 -4.53 0.14 -5.47
C ARG A 40 -3.73 -0.73 -4.52
N LEU A 41 -2.41 -0.58 -4.54
CA LEU A 41 -1.52 -1.36 -3.69
C LEU A 41 -1.31 -0.66 -2.34
N ALA A 42 -1.32 -1.44 -1.27
CA ALA A 42 -0.84 -1.05 0.04
C ALA A 42 0.70 -0.83 0.01
N GLY A 43 1.30 -0.58 1.18
CA GLY A 43 2.74 -0.38 1.29
C GLY A 43 3.52 -1.60 0.82
N LEU A 44 4.28 -1.47 -0.27
CA LEU A 44 5.06 -2.58 -0.81
C LEU A 44 6.25 -2.91 0.09
N TYR A 45 6.42 -4.19 0.42
CA TYR A 45 7.57 -4.68 1.16
C TYR A 45 8.11 -6.00 0.64
N LYS A 46 9.38 -6.23 0.93
CA LYS A 46 10.08 -7.51 0.91
C LYS A 46 11.19 -7.45 1.95
N ALA A 47 11.77 -8.59 2.30
CA ALA A 47 12.76 -8.69 3.37
C ALA A 47 13.96 -7.72 3.26
N GLY A 48 14.28 -7.18 2.08
CA GLY A 48 15.36 -6.21 1.87
C GLY A 48 14.91 -4.86 1.30
N ARG A 49 13.61 -4.60 1.17
CA ARG A 49 13.08 -3.33 0.65
C ARG A 49 11.71 -3.06 1.26
N GLY A 50 11.57 -1.92 1.91
CA GLY A 50 10.32 -1.50 2.53
C GLY A 50 10.54 -0.25 3.37
N ALA A 51 9.49 0.22 4.04
CA ALA A 51 9.55 1.39 4.89
C ALA A 51 10.52 1.21 6.07
N HIS A 52 10.70 -0.03 6.54
CA HIS A 52 11.63 -0.38 7.62
C HIS A 52 13.09 -0.01 7.31
N ASN A 53 13.55 -0.19 6.06
CA ASN A 53 14.90 0.20 5.68
C ASN A 53 15.13 1.70 5.85
N TYR A 54 14.14 2.52 5.49
CA TYR A 54 14.23 3.98 5.65
C TYR A 54 14.28 4.37 7.14
N TRP A 55 13.51 3.70 7.99
CA TRP A 55 13.54 3.96 9.43
C TRP A 55 14.86 3.54 10.06
N LEU A 56 15.42 2.38 9.65
CA LEU A 56 16.75 1.94 10.07
C LEU A 56 17.85 2.93 9.66
N GLU A 57 17.82 3.43 8.41
CA GLU A 57 18.81 4.39 7.91
C GLU A 57 18.72 5.74 8.61
N LYS A 58 17.49 6.22 8.89
CA LYS A 58 17.26 7.52 9.53
C LYS A 58 17.52 7.50 11.04
N GLY A 59 17.40 6.34 11.69
CA GLY A 59 17.47 6.19 13.14
C GLY A 59 16.20 6.72 13.82
N THR A 60 16.16 8.01 14.14
CA THR A 60 15.01 8.62 14.82
C THR A 60 13.99 9.17 13.83
N VAL A 61 12.74 8.72 13.95
CA VAL A 61 11.63 9.15 13.10
C VAL A 61 10.57 9.83 13.96
N GLU A 62 10.34 11.12 13.75
CA GLU A 62 9.23 11.86 14.38
C GLU A 62 7.90 11.48 13.73
N ALA A 63 7.45 10.26 13.97
CA ALA A 63 6.18 9.74 13.50
C ALA A 63 5.44 9.01 14.62
N ARG A 64 4.11 8.95 14.50
CA ARG A 64 3.28 8.18 15.43
C ARG A 64 3.62 6.68 15.37
N PRO A 65 4.01 6.05 16.49
CA PRO A 65 4.35 4.62 16.54
C PRO A 65 3.12 3.74 16.33
N ASP A 66 1.97 4.15 16.86
CA ASP A 66 0.67 3.47 16.78
C ASP A 66 -0.04 3.60 15.42
N HIS A 67 0.61 4.24 14.44
CA HIS A 67 0.02 4.43 13.12
C HIS A 67 0.01 3.11 12.34
N ILE A 68 -1.18 2.64 11.99
CA ILE A 68 -1.36 1.39 11.25
C ILE A 68 -0.92 1.54 9.81
N LEU A 69 -0.16 0.56 9.35
CA LEU A 69 0.33 0.39 8.00
C LEU A 69 -0.29 -0.87 7.44
N ASN A 70 -0.95 -0.72 6.29
CA ASN A 70 -1.27 -1.87 5.46
C ASN A 70 -0.11 -2.11 4.51
N LEU A 71 0.28 -3.38 4.39
CA LEU A 71 1.39 -3.81 3.59
C LEU A 71 0.93 -4.84 2.56
N ILE A 72 1.78 -5.07 1.55
CA ILE A 72 1.66 -6.21 0.64
C ILE A 72 3.04 -6.62 0.16
N HIS A 73 3.30 -7.92 0.14
CA HIS A 73 4.56 -8.44 -0.35
C HIS A 73 4.69 -8.20 -1.86
N TYR A 74 5.90 -7.91 -2.35
CA TYR A 74 6.13 -7.67 -3.78
C TYR A 74 5.65 -8.82 -4.68
N GLU A 75 5.82 -10.07 -4.24
CA GLU A 75 5.40 -11.25 -5.00
C GLU A 75 3.88 -11.43 -5.02
N ASP A 76 3.20 -11.06 -3.94
CA ASP A 76 1.73 -11.10 -3.86
C ASP A 76 1.12 -10.01 -4.73
N ALA A 77 1.69 -8.79 -4.70
CA ALA A 77 1.28 -7.70 -5.58
C ALA A 77 1.43 -8.07 -7.07
N ALA A 78 2.54 -8.74 -7.42
CA ALA A 78 2.77 -9.23 -8.78
C ALA A 78 1.77 -10.33 -9.16
N SER A 79 1.56 -11.31 -8.29
CA SER A 79 0.62 -12.43 -8.51
C SER A 79 -0.82 -11.94 -8.65
N LEU A 80 -1.23 -10.96 -7.84
CA LEU A 80 -2.52 -10.31 -7.93
C LEU A 80 -2.69 -9.57 -9.26
N SER A 81 -1.68 -8.81 -9.68
CA SER A 81 -1.67 -8.10 -10.97
C SER A 81 -1.85 -9.07 -12.14
N VAL A 82 -1.08 -10.17 -12.16
CA VAL A 82 -1.19 -11.21 -13.20
C VAL A 82 -2.58 -11.86 -13.19
N THR A 83 -3.14 -12.10 -12.00
CA THR A 83 -4.47 -12.70 -11.86
C THR A 83 -5.55 -11.78 -12.44
N ILE A 84 -5.51 -10.49 -12.13
CA ILE A 84 -6.46 -9.49 -12.67
C ILE A 84 -6.39 -9.47 -14.21
N LEU A 85 -5.19 -9.44 -14.78
CA LEU A 85 -4.98 -9.47 -16.23
C LEU A 85 -5.55 -10.74 -16.87
N LYS A 86 -5.32 -11.92 -16.27
CA LYS A 86 -5.83 -13.21 -16.76
C LYS A 86 -7.34 -13.33 -16.69
N LYS A 87 -7.98 -12.74 -15.67
CA LYS A 87 -9.43 -12.81 -15.47
C LYS A 87 -10.23 -11.94 -16.47
N LYS A 88 -9.57 -11.06 -17.24
CA LYS A 88 -10.18 -10.18 -18.25
C LYS A 88 -11.35 -9.35 -17.70
N LEU A 89 -11.25 -8.95 -16.42
CA LEU A 89 -12.21 -8.05 -15.78
C LEU A 89 -12.05 -6.65 -16.39
N ARG A 90 -13.13 -5.86 -16.39
CA ARG A 90 -13.16 -4.53 -17.01
C ARG A 90 -13.72 -3.49 -16.06
N SER A 91 -13.13 -2.29 -16.06
CA SER A 91 -13.58 -1.13 -15.27
C SER A 91 -13.77 -1.45 -13.78
N ARG A 92 -12.84 -2.21 -13.19
CA ARG A 92 -12.86 -2.56 -11.77
C ARG A 92 -11.67 -1.98 -11.04
N ILE A 93 -11.92 -1.58 -9.80
CA ILE A 93 -10.90 -1.24 -8.81
C ILE A 93 -10.70 -2.46 -7.92
N PHE A 94 -9.45 -2.73 -7.55
CA PHE A 94 -9.07 -3.75 -6.58
C PHE A 94 -8.16 -3.13 -5.54
N LEU A 95 -8.27 -3.56 -4.29
CA LEU A 95 -7.33 -3.26 -3.23
C LEU A 95 -6.38 -4.45 -3.02
N GLY A 96 -5.07 -4.21 -3.07
CA GLY A 96 -4.04 -5.20 -2.80
C GLY A 96 -3.39 -4.97 -1.43
N CYS A 97 -3.68 -5.85 -0.47
CA CYS A 97 -3.03 -5.90 0.85
C CYS A 97 -2.83 -7.35 1.31
N ASP A 98 -1.99 -7.56 2.31
CA ASP A 98 -1.71 -8.86 2.95
C ASP A 98 -2.71 -9.24 4.08
N ASN A 99 -3.69 -8.37 4.36
CA ASN A 99 -4.64 -8.50 5.47
C ASN A 99 -4.00 -8.57 6.87
N HIS A 100 -2.78 -8.05 7.02
CA HIS A 100 -2.06 -8.02 8.30
C HIS A 100 -1.70 -6.58 8.68
N PRO A 101 -2.68 -5.77 9.14
CA PRO A 101 -2.41 -4.41 9.57
C PRO A 101 -1.45 -4.42 10.77
N LEU A 102 -0.34 -3.70 10.64
CA LEU A 102 0.65 -3.55 11.69
C LEU A 102 0.90 -2.08 12.00
N SER A 103 1.06 -1.75 13.26
CA SER A 103 1.62 -0.46 13.66
C SER A 103 3.07 -0.33 13.23
N ARG A 104 3.56 0.91 13.16
CA ARG A 104 4.97 1.17 12.85
C ARG A 104 5.90 0.56 13.90
N GLU A 105 5.48 0.57 15.17
CA GLU A 105 6.20 -0.08 16.27
C GLU A 105 6.31 -1.59 16.04
N GLU A 106 5.19 -2.29 15.79
CA GLU A 106 5.20 -3.73 15.54
C GLU A 106 6.07 -4.12 14.33
N VAL A 107 6.08 -3.31 13.27
CA VAL A 107 6.98 -3.56 12.12
C VAL A 107 8.44 -3.52 12.57
N MET A 108 8.83 -2.55 13.40
CA MET A 108 10.21 -2.45 13.89
C MET A 108 10.56 -3.53 14.91
N ASP A 109 9.60 -3.97 15.73
CA ASP A 109 9.79 -5.12 16.62
C ASP A 109 10.07 -6.39 15.83
N LEU A 110 9.31 -6.64 14.76
CA LEU A 110 9.57 -7.78 13.87
C LEU A 110 10.93 -7.68 13.16
N VAL A 111 11.33 -6.47 12.77
CA VAL A 111 12.67 -6.22 12.18
C VAL A 111 13.77 -6.56 13.18
N ASN A 112 13.65 -6.12 14.43
CA ASN A 112 14.61 -6.42 15.49
C ASN A 112 14.65 -7.92 15.81
N GLN A 113 13.48 -8.57 15.91
CA GLN A 113 13.36 -10.01 16.15
C GLN A 113 13.93 -10.85 15.01
N SER A 114 13.91 -10.34 13.77
CA SER A 114 14.44 -11.06 12.62
C SER A 114 15.95 -11.30 12.68
N GLY A 115 16.70 -10.51 13.46
CA GLY A 115 18.17 -10.57 13.56
C GLY A 115 18.90 -10.21 12.25
N LYS A 116 18.18 -9.81 11.20
CA LYS A 116 18.75 -9.58 9.87
C LYS A 116 19.52 -8.26 9.75
N PHE A 117 19.18 -7.28 10.59
CA PHE A 117 19.68 -5.91 10.52
C PHE A 117 20.50 -5.53 11.76
N SER A 118 20.90 -6.53 12.55
CA SER A 118 21.77 -6.39 13.73
C SER A 118 23.23 -6.62 13.38
#